data_AF-A0AB74DNT5-F1
#
_entry.id   AF-A0AB74DNT5-F1
#
_cell.length_a   1.000
_cell.length_b   1.000
_cell.length_c   1.000
_cell.angle_alpha   90.00
_cell.angle_beta   90.00
_cell.angle_gamma   90.00
#
_symmetry.space_group_name_H-M   'P 1'
#
loop_
_entity.id
_entity.type
_entity.pdbx_description
1 polymer ?
#
loop_
_entity_poly.entity_id
_entity_poly.type
_entity_poly.pdbx_seq_one_letter_code
_entity_poly.pdbx_strand_id
1 'polypeptide(L)'
;MIHIERAGAEDLETIIAIQRVSFKAVYEKYQDQYDPYLEERERIHWKLVERPNSFYYFVKDDEKILGFIRLNTNDEQTAGWIGTVAILPEHQNKGYGSEGLGLIEETFSTIRQWDLCTVLQDKGMVAFYEKNGYHQTHTEPEKEGMDMVYMTKTMK
;
A
#
# COMPACT_ATOMS: atom_id res chain seq x y z
N MET A 1 18.27 -6.60 -8.72
CA MET A 1 17.54 -5.55 -9.46
C MET A 1 16.12 -5.57 -8.95
N ILE A 2 15.57 -4.42 -8.58
CA ILE A 2 14.22 -4.38 -8.04
C ILE A 2 13.21 -4.62 -9.15
N HIS A 3 12.24 -5.46 -8.86
CA HIS A 3 11.10 -5.72 -9.73
C HIS A 3 9.87 -6.01 -8.89
N ILE A 4 8.72 -6.10 -9.57
CA ILE A 4 7.47 -6.50 -8.96
C ILE A 4 6.96 -7.81 -9.52
N GLU A 5 6.33 -8.61 -8.67
CA GLU A 5 5.72 -9.89 -9.05
C GLU A 5 4.31 -9.96 -8.49
N ARG A 6 3.34 -10.32 -9.32
CA ARG A 6 1.94 -10.42 -8.89
C ARG A 6 1.76 -11.62 -7.97
N ALA A 7 1.20 -11.39 -6.78
CA ALA A 7 0.92 -12.44 -5.81
C ALA A 7 -0.39 -13.16 -6.13
N GLY A 8 -0.40 -14.47 -5.88
CA GLY A 8 -1.53 -15.39 -6.05
C GLY A 8 -2.14 -15.84 -4.72
N ALA A 9 -3.09 -16.78 -4.77
CA ALA A 9 -3.77 -17.30 -3.57
C ALA A 9 -2.80 -18.08 -2.64
N GLU A 10 -1.80 -18.72 -3.22
CA GLU A 10 -0.72 -19.45 -2.55
C GLU A 10 0.14 -18.54 -1.65
N ASP A 11 0.16 -17.24 -1.93
CA ASP A 11 0.99 -16.25 -1.25
C ASP A 11 0.35 -15.65 -0.01
N LEU A 12 -0.89 -16.05 0.32
CA LEU A 12 -1.67 -15.47 1.40
C LEU A 12 -0.90 -15.38 2.72
N GLU A 13 -0.26 -16.47 3.13
CA GLU A 13 0.46 -16.51 4.42
C GLU A 13 1.68 -15.58 4.41
N THR A 14 2.37 -15.46 3.27
CA THR A 14 3.50 -14.52 3.10
C THR A 14 3.03 -13.08 3.20
N ILE A 15 1.91 -12.73 2.55
CA ILE A 15 1.30 -11.40 2.62
C ILE A 15 0.90 -11.06 4.06
N ILE A 16 0.23 -12.00 4.75
CA ILE A 16 -0.16 -11.82 6.16
C ILE A 16 1.07 -11.57 7.02
N ALA A 17 2.11 -12.39 6.89
CA ALA A 17 3.34 -12.25 7.68
C ALA A 17 4.00 -10.88 7.47
N ILE A 18 4.15 -10.44 6.22
CA ILE A 18 4.73 -9.13 5.89
C ILE A 18 3.85 -8.00 6.45
N GLN A 19 2.53 -8.08 6.27
CA GLN A 19 1.61 -7.04 6.74
C GLN A 19 1.68 -6.91 8.28
N ARG A 20 1.62 -8.02 9.01
CA ARG A 20 1.71 -8.01 10.47
C ARG A 20 3.02 -7.44 10.98
N VAL A 21 4.16 -7.85 10.41
CA VAL A 21 5.46 -7.34 10.86
C VAL A 21 5.64 -5.86 10.51
N SER A 22 5.19 -5.43 9.33
CA SER A 22 5.39 -4.05 8.86
C SER A 22 4.51 -3.03 9.57
N PHE A 23 3.28 -3.41 9.96
CA PHE A 23 2.32 -2.49 10.59
C PHE A 23 2.30 -2.55 12.12
N LYS A 24 3.01 -3.49 12.75
CA LYS A 24 3.02 -3.63 14.22
C LYS A 24 3.36 -2.33 14.96
N ALA A 25 4.41 -1.62 14.52
CA ALA A 25 4.83 -0.38 15.19
C ALA A 25 3.82 0.77 15.00
N VAL A 26 3.13 0.81 13.84
CA VAL A 26 2.07 1.78 13.56
C VAL A 26 0.87 1.50 14.47
N TYR A 27 0.45 0.24 14.56
CA TYR A 27 -0.61 -0.18 15.45
C TYR A 27 -0.29 0.10 16.92
N GLU A 28 0.93 -0.20 17.39
CA GLU A 28 1.35 0.10 18.77
C GLU A 28 1.29 1.60 19.10
N LYS A 29 1.53 2.45 18.10
CA LYS A 29 1.50 3.92 18.25
C LYS A 29 0.09 4.50 18.24
N TYR A 30 -0.77 4.06 17.31
CA TYR A 30 -2.08 4.68 17.08
C TYR A 30 -3.24 3.87 17.64
N GLN A 31 -3.06 2.56 17.87
CA GLN A 31 -4.10 1.63 18.34
C GLN A 31 -5.39 1.76 17.52
N ASP A 32 -5.25 1.89 16.20
CA ASP A 32 -6.38 1.97 15.29
C ASP A 32 -7.00 0.58 15.07
N GLN A 33 -8.33 0.51 15.12
CA GLN A 33 -9.07 -0.74 14.93
C GLN A 33 -9.08 -1.18 13.46
N TYR A 34 -8.86 -0.25 12.53
CA TYR A 34 -8.78 -0.50 11.09
C TYR A 34 -7.35 -0.73 10.60
N ASP A 35 -6.37 -0.75 11.51
CA ASP A 35 -4.96 -0.93 11.16
C ASP A 35 -4.74 -2.26 10.42
N PRO A 36 -3.95 -2.30 9.33
CA PRO A 36 -3.61 -3.55 8.63
C PRO A 36 -3.01 -4.63 9.54
N TYR A 37 -2.42 -4.26 10.68
CA TYR A 37 -1.96 -5.19 11.70
C TYR A 37 -3.08 -6.05 12.32
N LEU A 38 -4.32 -5.58 12.35
CA LEU A 38 -5.47 -6.32 12.89
C LEU A 38 -6.31 -7.02 11.82
N GLU A 39 -6.10 -6.71 10.54
CA GLU A 39 -6.95 -7.21 9.46
C GLU A 39 -7.00 -8.75 9.41
N GLU A 40 -8.17 -9.36 9.55
CA GLU A 40 -8.34 -10.81 9.59
C GLU A 40 -7.88 -11.53 8.31
N ARG A 41 -7.43 -12.78 8.46
CA ARG A 41 -6.96 -13.64 7.36
C ARG A 41 -7.98 -13.70 6.22
N GLU A 42 -9.25 -13.93 6.54
CA GLU A 42 -10.34 -14.08 5.58
C GLU A 42 -10.55 -12.78 4.78
N ARG A 43 -10.34 -11.63 5.42
CA ARG A 43 -10.44 -10.32 4.77
C ARG A 43 -9.30 -10.13 3.76
N ILE A 44 -8.08 -10.50 4.13
CA ILE A 44 -6.91 -10.44 3.24
C ILE A 44 -7.09 -11.42 2.08
N HIS A 45 -7.54 -12.66 2.35
CA HIS A 45 -7.86 -13.64 1.31
C HIS A 45 -8.90 -13.10 0.33
N TRP A 46 -10.02 -12.56 0.82
CA TRP A 46 -11.04 -11.97 -0.03
C TRP A 46 -10.47 -10.83 -0.89
N LYS A 47 -9.63 -9.95 -0.33
CA LYS A 47 -8.99 -8.86 -1.09
C LYS A 47 -8.00 -9.37 -2.14
N LEU A 48 -7.38 -10.53 -1.92
CA LEU A 48 -6.35 -11.12 -2.78
C LEU A 48 -6.97 -11.94 -3.92
N VAL A 49 -8.00 -12.74 -3.62
CA VAL A 49 -8.51 -13.80 -4.51
C VAL A 49 -9.87 -13.45 -5.10
N GLU A 50 -10.76 -12.86 -4.29
CA GLU A 50 -12.19 -12.77 -4.63
C GLU A 50 -12.60 -11.38 -5.10
N ARG A 51 -11.98 -10.33 -4.55
CA ARG A 51 -12.33 -8.94 -4.85
C ARG A 51 -11.95 -8.60 -6.30
N PRO A 52 -12.90 -8.21 -7.15
CA PRO A 52 -12.60 -7.75 -8.51
C PRO A 52 -11.66 -6.54 -8.49
N ASN A 53 -10.80 -6.44 -9.51
CA ASN A 53 -9.85 -5.33 -9.70
C ASN A 53 -9.05 -5.03 -8.43
N SER A 54 -8.59 -6.08 -7.75
CA SER A 54 -7.79 -6.01 -6.54
C SER A 54 -6.53 -6.82 -6.77
N PHE A 55 -5.38 -6.19 -6.55
CA PHE A 55 -4.09 -6.78 -6.88
C PHE A 55 -3.13 -6.59 -5.73
N TYR A 56 -2.30 -7.60 -5.50
CA TYR A 56 -1.13 -7.55 -4.65
C TYR A 56 0.08 -7.85 -5.51
N TYR A 57 1.11 -7.03 -5.36
CA TYR A 57 2.40 -7.22 -6.01
C TYR A 57 3.49 -7.24 -4.95
N PHE A 58 4.31 -8.27 -4.93
CA PHE A 58 5.54 -8.27 -4.17
C PHE A 58 6.53 -7.29 -4.77
N VAL A 59 7.27 -6.59 -3.91
CA VAL A 59 8.48 -5.86 -4.29
C VAL A 59 9.65 -6.76 -3.97
N LYS A 60 10.42 -7.15 -4.99
CA LYS A 60 11.51 -8.12 -4.88
C LYS A 60 12.85 -7.51 -5.29
N ASP A 61 13.93 -7.97 -4.67
CA ASP A 61 15.30 -7.83 -5.20
C ASP A 61 15.83 -9.23 -5.50
N ASP A 62 15.92 -9.57 -6.79
CA ASP A 62 16.12 -10.96 -7.23
C ASP A 62 15.02 -11.86 -6.61
N GLU A 63 15.31 -13.04 -6.07
CA GLU A 63 14.27 -13.88 -5.46
C GLU A 63 13.80 -13.40 -4.08
N LYS A 64 14.41 -12.34 -3.52
CA LYS A 64 14.12 -11.89 -2.16
C LYS A 64 12.90 -10.97 -2.13
N ILE A 65 11.85 -11.39 -1.43
CA ILE A 65 10.69 -10.54 -1.13
C ILE A 65 11.08 -9.49 -0.08
N LEU A 66 10.90 -8.22 -0.42
CA LEU A 66 11.16 -7.07 0.45
C LEU A 66 9.88 -6.53 1.08
N GLY A 67 8.73 -6.83 0.49
CA GLY A 67 7.44 -6.29 0.85
C GLY A 67 6.40 -6.51 -0.23
N PHE A 68 5.25 -5.84 -0.12
CA PHE A 68 4.22 -5.82 -1.15
C PHE A 68 3.52 -4.47 -1.26
N ILE A 69 2.88 -4.24 -2.40
CA ILE A 69 1.96 -3.13 -2.66
C ILE A 69 0.61 -3.73 -3.07
N ARG A 70 -0.43 -3.33 -2.37
CA ARG A 70 -1.82 -3.61 -2.73
C ARG A 70 -2.41 -2.42 -3.46
N LEU A 71 -3.17 -2.69 -4.52
CA LEU A 71 -3.93 -1.68 -5.24
C LEU A 71 -5.29 -2.19 -5.70
N ASN A 72 -6.16 -1.24 -6.05
CA ASN A 72 -7.40 -1.50 -6.78
C ASN A 72 -7.51 -0.59 -8.01
N THR A 73 -8.31 -1.00 -8.98
CA THR A 73 -8.64 -0.18 -10.16
C THR A 73 -10.14 -0.13 -10.37
N ASN A 74 -10.62 0.84 -11.15
CA ASN A 74 -11.92 0.72 -11.82
C ASN A 74 -11.88 -0.36 -12.92
N ASP A 75 -13.05 -0.70 -13.47
CA ASP A 75 -13.19 -1.71 -14.52
C ASP A 75 -12.42 -1.32 -15.79
N GLU A 76 -12.37 -0.03 -16.13
CA GLU A 76 -11.65 0.47 -17.29
C GLU A 76 -10.12 0.59 -17.07
N GLN A 77 -9.63 0.36 -15.85
CA GLN A 77 -8.23 0.56 -15.45
C GLN A 77 -7.67 1.94 -15.82
N THR A 78 -8.48 2.97 -15.61
CA THR A 78 -8.13 4.39 -15.83
C THR A 78 -8.01 5.19 -14.54
N ALA A 79 -8.50 4.66 -13.42
CA ALA A 79 -8.35 5.20 -12.08
C ALA A 79 -7.91 4.09 -11.11
N GLY A 80 -6.98 4.42 -10.22
CA GLY A 80 -6.38 3.48 -9.29
C GLY A 80 -6.43 3.96 -7.85
N TRP A 81 -6.54 3.02 -6.92
CA TRP A 81 -6.41 3.26 -5.49
C TRP A 81 -5.23 2.48 -4.94
N ILE A 82 -4.24 3.16 -4.36
CA ILE A 82 -3.17 2.52 -3.61
C ILE A 82 -3.68 2.19 -2.21
N GLY A 83 -3.71 0.90 -1.90
CA GLY A 83 -4.07 0.40 -0.58
C GLY A 83 -2.84 0.26 0.30
N THR A 84 -2.66 -0.93 0.87
CA THR A 84 -1.55 -1.23 1.76
C THR A 84 -0.22 -1.25 1.00
N VAL A 85 0.72 -0.40 1.42
CA VAL A 85 2.14 -0.48 1.03
C VAL A 85 2.91 -0.99 2.25
N ALA A 86 3.43 -2.22 2.17
CA ALA A 86 4.11 -2.89 3.27
C ALA A 86 5.54 -3.26 2.85
N ILE A 87 6.54 -2.58 3.38
CA ILE A 87 7.95 -2.97 3.24
C ILE A 87 8.43 -3.49 4.58
N LEU A 88 9.08 -4.66 4.58
CA LEU A 88 9.64 -5.28 5.78
C LEU A 88 10.54 -4.29 6.54
N PRO A 89 10.45 -4.20 7.88
CA PRO A 89 11.16 -3.18 8.67
C PRO A 89 12.66 -3.07 8.38
N GLU A 90 13.36 -4.20 8.21
CA GLU A 90 14.79 -4.24 7.88
C GLU A 90 15.13 -3.70 6.47
N HIS A 91 14.11 -3.51 5.63
CA HIS A 91 14.19 -3.00 4.26
C HIS A 91 13.61 -1.59 4.10
N GLN A 92 13.01 -1.01 5.14
CA GLN A 92 12.49 0.35 5.10
C GLN A 92 13.61 1.40 4.99
N ASN A 93 13.24 2.62 4.56
CA ASN A 93 14.15 3.77 4.38
C ASN A 93 15.30 3.57 3.37
N LYS A 94 15.22 2.53 2.53
CA LYS A 94 16.21 2.21 1.48
C LYS A 94 15.75 2.54 0.06
N GLY A 95 14.53 3.08 -0.11
CA GLY A 95 13.97 3.46 -1.40
C GLY A 95 13.07 2.41 -2.06
N TYR A 96 13.04 1.16 -1.57
CA TYR A 96 12.28 0.07 -2.19
C TYR A 96 10.77 0.32 -2.31
N GLY A 97 10.16 1.00 -1.33
CA GLY A 97 8.75 1.38 -1.42
C GLY A 97 8.47 2.36 -2.57
N SER A 98 9.38 3.33 -2.79
CA SER A 98 9.28 4.29 -3.90
C SER A 98 9.48 3.60 -5.25
N GLU A 99 10.47 2.72 -5.34
CA GLU A 99 10.78 1.98 -6.56
C GLU A 99 9.63 1.02 -6.92
N GLY A 100 9.11 0.28 -5.94
CA GLY A 100 7.93 -0.56 -6.13
C GLY A 100 6.70 0.25 -6.57
N LEU A 101 6.46 1.42 -5.98
CA LEU A 101 5.33 2.28 -6.34
C LEU A 101 5.47 2.79 -7.79
N GLY A 102 6.66 3.20 -8.20
CA GLY A 102 6.94 3.57 -9.58
C GLY A 102 6.71 2.42 -10.57
N LEU A 103 7.17 1.21 -10.24
CA LEU A 103 6.93 0.02 -11.07
C LEU A 103 5.44 -0.33 -11.20
N ILE A 104 4.65 -0.11 -10.15
CA ILE A 104 3.18 -0.27 -10.21
C ILE A 104 2.57 0.77 -11.16
N GLU A 105 2.95 2.03 -11.01
CA GLU A 105 2.48 3.11 -11.88
C GLU A 105 2.84 2.87 -13.35
N GLU A 106 4.03 2.34 -13.64
CA GLU A 106 4.46 1.95 -14.99
C GLU A 106 3.67 0.75 -15.53
N THR A 107 3.46 -0.28 -14.70
CA THR A 107 2.72 -1.50 -15.08
C THR A 107 1.26 -1.18 -15.44
N PHE A 108 0.64 -0.28 -14.69
CA PHE A 108 -0.73 0.19 -14.92
C PHE A 108 -0.74 1.56 -15.65
N SER A 109 0.02 1.66 -16.73
CA SER A 109 0.20 2.90 -17.53
C SER A 109 -1.09 3.51 -18.12
N THR A 110 -2.21 2.80 -18.12
CA THR A 110 -3.52 3.34 -18.53
C THR A 110 -4.17 4.20 -17.45
N ILE A 111 -3.75 4.05 -16.19
CA ILE A 111 -4.29 4.80 -15.06
C ILE A 111 -3.83 6.25 -15.13
N ARG A 112 -4.80 7.16 -15.08
CA ARG A 112 -4.60 8.62 -15.16
C ARG A 112 -4.59 9.28 -13.79
N GLN A 113 -5.14 8.62 -12.79
CA GLN A 113 -5.19 9.13 -11.42
C GLN A 113 -5.01 7.99 -10.43
N TRP A 114 -4.10 8.21 -9.48
CA TRP A 114 -3.92 7.37 -8.30
C TRP A 114 -4.37 8.12 -7.05
N ASP A 115 -5.24 7.49 -6.27
CA ASP A 115 -5.70 8.01 -4.99
C ASP A 115 -5.30 7.07 -3.86
N LEU A 116 -5.16 7.62 -2.66
CA LEU A 116 -4.91 6.88 -1.43
C LEU A 116 -5.38 7.66 -0.21
N CYS A 117 -5.44 6.99 0.93
CA CYS A 117 -5.49 7.65 2.23
C CYS A 117 -4.44 7.08 3.18
N THR A 118 -3.98 7.92 4.11
CA THR A 118 -3.03 7.53 5.16
C THR A 118 -3.26 8.35 6.42
N VAL A 119 -2.58 8.02 7.52
CA VAL A 119 -2.70 8.74 8.79
C VAL A 119 -1.97 10.08 8.69
N LEU A 120 -2.69 11.19 8.83
CA LEU A 120 -2.15 12.55 8.72
C LEU A 120 -1.04 12.81 9.73
N GLN A 121 -1.20 12.29 10.95
CA GLN A 121 -0.23 12.44 12.04
C GLN A 121 1.03 11.59 11.82
N ASP A 122 1.03 10.62 10.90
CA ASP A 122 2.23 9.91 10.48
C ASP A 122 2.96 10.70 9.38
N LYS A 123 3.77 11.67 9.83
CA LYS A 123 4.56 12.53 8.94
C LYS A 123 5.50 11.74 8.02
N GLY A 124 5.91 10.52 8.43
CA GLY A 124 6.76 9.67 7.61
C GLY A 124 6.01 9.10 6.41
N MET A 125 4.79 8.62 6.64
CA MET A 125 3.91 8.14 5.56
C MET A 125 3.50 9.27 4.61
N VAL A 126 3.10 10.42 5.14
CA VAL A 126 2.74 11.58 4.32
C VAL A 126 3.93 12.03 3.46
N ALA A 127 5.11 12.22 4.05
CA ALA A 127 6.30 12.62 3.32
C ALA A 127 6.75 11.58 2.29
N PHE A 128 6.52 10.29 2.56
CA PHE A 128 6.77 9.23 1.58
C PHE A 128 5.91 9.43 0.32
N TYR A 129 4.60 9.63 0.47
CA TYR A 129 3.72 9.83 -0.69
C TYR A 129 3.98 11.15 -1.41
N GLU A 130 4.24 12.24 -0.68
CA GLU A 130 4.62 13.54 -1.26
C GLU A 130 5.90 13.44 -2.11
N LYS A 131 6.92 12.73 -1.61
CA LYS A 131 8.16 12.47 -2.36
C LYS A 131 7.91 11.68 -3.66
N ASN A 132 6.90 10.81 -3.69
CA ASN A 132 6.51 10.06 -4.87
C ASN A 132 5.53 10.83 -5.79
N GLY A 133 5.30 12.12 -5.52
CA GLY A 133 4.50 12.99 -6.38
C GLY A 133 3.01 13.00 -6.08
N TYR A 134 2.57 12.46 -4.94
CA TYR A 134 1.18 12.61 -4.48
C TYR A 134 1.01 13.95 -3.76
N HIS A 135 -0.21 14.47 -3.74
CA HIS A 135 -0.54 15.72 -3.08
C HIS A 135 -1.79 15.53 -2.23
N GLN A 136 -1.83 16.16 -1.05
CA GLN A 136 -2.99 16.10 -0.16
C GLN A 136 -4.20 16.81 -0.80
N THR A 137 -5.39 16.21 -0.67
CA THR A 137 -6.65 16.78 -1.17
C THR A 137 -7.52 17.30 -0.04
N HIS A 138 -7.80 16.44 0.93
CA HIS A 138 -8.63 16.74 2.09
C HIS A 138 -8.31 15.80 3.25
N THR A 139 -8.82 16.14 4.43
CA THR A 139 -8.65 15.37 5.65
C THR A 139 -9.99 15.01 6.25
N GLU A 140 -10.10 13.82 6.83
CA GLU A 140 -11.30 13.36 7.53
C GLU A 140 -10.92 12.87 8.94
N PRO A 141 -11.69 13.22 9.98
CA PRO A 141 -11.44 12.71 11.32
C PRO A 141 -11.79 11.22 11.41
N GLU A 142 -10.86 10.39 11.89
CA GLU A 142 -11.10 8.96 12.13
C GLU A 142 -11.46 8.72 13.61
N LYS A 143 -10.68 9.33 14.52
CA LYS A 143 -10.93 9.33 15.96
C LYS A 143 -10.15 10.46 16.63
N GLU A 144 -10.37 10.63 17.94
CA GLU A 144 -9.63 11.64 18.71
C GLU A 144 -8.11 11.45 18.58
N GLY A 145 -7.43 12.47 18.05
CA GLY A 145 -5.98 12.46 17.84
C GLY A 145 -5.50 11.74 16.57
N MET A 146 -6.40 11.30 15.69
CA MET A 146 -6.07 10.63 14.44
C MET A 146 -7.02 11.06 13.31
N ASP A 147 -6.44 11.72 12.31
CA ASP A 147 -7.13 12.10 11.08
C ASP A 147 -6.55 11.30 9.91
N MET A 148 -7.39 10.98 8.94
CA MET A 148 -6.96 10.46 7.65
C MET A 148 -6.74 11.62 6.69
N VAL A 149 -5.64 11.57 5.94
CA VAL A 149 -5.38 12.46 4.81
C VAL A 149 -5.53 11.69 3.53
N TYR A 150 -6.34 12.21 2.63
CA TYR A 150 -6.50 11.70 1.28
C TYR A 150 -5.50 12.41 0.36
N MET A 151 -4.90 11.64 -0.53
CA MET A 151 -3.88 12.14 -1.44
C MET A 151 -4.12 11.62 -2.84
N THR A 152 -3.77 12.42 -3.84
CA THR A 152 -3.94 12.10 -5.26
C THR A 152 -2.67 12.38 -6.05
N LYS A 153 -2.49 11.65 -7.15
CA LYS A 153 -1.44 11.86 -8.16
C LYS A 153 -2.02 11.67 -9.55
N THR A 154 -1.89 12.69 -10.41
CA THR A 154 -2.27 12.61 -11.82
C THR A 154 -1.09 12.13 -12.66
N MET A 155 -1.32 11.11 -13.49
CA MET A 155 -0.34 10.57 -14.43
C MET A 155 -0.41 11.33 -15.76
N LYS A 156 0.76 11.57 -16.37
CA LYS A 156 0.89 12.30 -17.64
C LYS A 156 0.60 11.40 -18.85
#